data_AF-A0A972DE76-F1
#
_entry.id   AF-A0A972DE76-F1
#
_cell.length_a   1.000
_cell.length_b   1.000
_cell.length_c   1.000
_cell.angle_alpha   90.00
_cell.angle_beta   90.00
_cell.angle_gamma   90.00
#
_symmetry.space_group_name_H-M   'P 1'
#
loop_
_entity.id
_entity.type
_entity.pdbx_description
1 polymer ?
#
loop_
_entity_poly.entity_id
_entity_poly.type
_entity_poly.pdbx_seq_one_letter_code
_entity_poly.pdbx_strand_id
1 'polypeptide(L)'
;MLIHVVEAGDTLWQLANLYRVTVDSIVETNRLENPNRLVIGQSLVIPTQGAVYTVGRGDTLFTISRQFGVTVQDIVDYNQIENPDQITPGTVLYIPPITHMVQPGETLFRIAQAYGVTLPNLLKENNLSETAILQPGDVIVIPRTQRPFISVNGYIYFFGEEAVPIIDEVGYLLTYLSPFAYLIREDGSLEPIDDSPAIRAAYAQNAVPMMAITNFTSTSLGENLASQVLNSPQIRGRLIENVLAIMREKGYLGLNVDFENVLPQDREAYNTFLQEAADRMHQEGYFISTAVAPKVGPEQTSLLYEAHDYEAHGRIVDFVILMTYEWGYRLGPPRAISPVNEIRRVLDYAVTVIPRNKIYLGFQIYARDWTLPFVQGRQARTFSPQEAMNLAVRYNVPILYDVAAQSPFFRYTNAQGQRHEVWFEDARSAQAKFNLAKEYRLGGISYWSLGYDYPQNWVLLNDNFIIRKLLG
;
A
#
# COMPACT_ATOMS: atom_id res chain seq x y z
N MET A 1 9.66 -5.15 -11.36
CA MET A 1 10.66 -4.60 -10.43
C MET A 1 11.28 -5.75 -9.63
N LEU A 2 12.52 -5.61 -9.17
CA LEU A 2 13.18 -6.60 -8.29
C LEU A 2 13.58 -5.97 -6.95
N ILE A 3 13.55 -6.73 -5.86
CA ILE A 3 14.01 -6.27 -4.54
C ILE A 3 15.36 -6.92 -4.25
N HIS A 4 16.40 -6.10 -4.09
CA HIS A 4 17.72 -6.52 -3.66
C HIS A 4 17.93 -6.13 -2.18
N VAL A 5 18.53 -7.01 -1.39
CA VAL A 5 18.89 -6.72 0.01
C VAL A 5 20.40 -6.61 0.07
N VAL A 6 20.90 -5.43 0.44
CA VAL A 6 22.32 -5.11 0.49
C VAL A 6 23.05 -6.07 1.43
N GLU A 7 24.10 -6.70 0.91
CA GLU A 7 25.03 -7.56 1.63
C GLU A 7 26.36 -6.84 1.88
N ALA A 8 27.26 -7.50 2.61
CA ALA A 8 28.57 -6.94 2.91
C ALA A 8 29.41 -6.84 1.64
N GLY A 9 29.84 -5.63 1.30
CA GLY A 9 30.70 -5.36 0.15
C GLY A 9 29.96 -4.91 -1.11
N ASP A 10 28.63 -4.88 -1.11
CA ASP A 10 27.85 -4.37 -2.23
C ASP A 10 28.10 -2.89 -2.48
N THR A 11 28.17 -2.55 -3.75
CA THR A 11 28.22 -1.18 -4.26
C THR A 11 27.15 -1.00 -5.33
N LEU A 12 26.62 0.22 -5.49
CA LEU A 12 25.64 0.48 -6.54
C LEU A 12 26.17 0.15 -7.94
N TRP A 13 27.48 0.27 -8.19
CA TRP A 13 28.09 -0.11 -9.46
C TRP A 13 28.01 -1.62 -9.71
N GLN A 14 28.32 -2.46 -8.70
CA GLN A 14 28.18 -3.92 -8.81
C GLN A 14 26.71 -4.31 -9.04
N LEU A 15 25.79 -3.70 -8.30
CA LEU A 15 24.36 -3.97 -8.43
C LEU A 15 23.83 -3.52 -9.79
N ALA A 16 24.20 -2.34 -10.26
CA ALA A 16 23.83 -1.83 -11.58
C ALA A 16 24.29 -2.79 -12.70
N ASN A 17 25.53 -3.28 -12.63
CA ASN A 17 26.04 -4.26 -13.59
C ASN A 17 25.33 -5.61 -13.50
N LEU A 18 25.11 -6.11 -12.28
CA LEU A 18 24.42 -7.39 -12.04
C LEU A 18 23.00 -7.36 -12.62
N TYR A 19 22.27 -6.28 -12.39
CA TYR A 19 20.87 -6.16 -12.79
C TYR A 19 20.65 -5.49 -14.15
N ARG A 20 21.74 -5.14 -14.85
CA ARG A 20 21.71 -4.47 -16.17
C ARG A 20 20.90 -3.17 -16.17
N VAL A 21 21.07 -2.37 -15.12
CA VAL A 21 20.48 -1.02 -14.98
C VAL A 21 21.56 0.02 -14.75
N THR A 22 21.22 1.31 -14.73
CA THR A 22 22.18 2.37 -14.38
C THR A 22 22.20 2.61 -12.87
N VAL A 23 23.33 3.08 -12.35
CA VAL A 23 23.43 3.54 -10.94
C VAL A 23 22.37 4.60 -10.67
N ASP A 24 22.24 5.59 -11.57
CA ASP A 24 21.28 6.69 -11.42
C ASP A 24 19.84 6.18 -11.32
N SER A 25 19.46 5.17 -12.11
CA SER A 25 18.11 4.59 -12.03
C SER A 25 17.84 3.93 -10.67
N ILE A 26 18.85 3.30 -10.04
CA ILE A 26 18.72 2.75 -8.69
C ILE A 26 18.59 3.89 -7.67
N VAL A 27 19.41 4.94 -7.80
CA VAL A 27 19.39 6.11 -6.91
C VAL A 27 18.04 6.81 -6.95
N GLU A 28 17.51 7.08 -8.14
CA GLU A 28 16.22 7.76 -8.35
C GLU A 28 15.05 6.91 -7.83
N THR A 29 15.01 5.63 -8.18
CA THR A 29 13.93 4.70 -7.76
C THR A 29 13.83 4.58 -6.24
N ASN A 30 14.96 4.68 -5.54
CA ASN A 30 15.03 4.51 -4.08
C ASN A 30 15.25 5.82 -3.31
N ARG A 31 15.33 6.96 -4.01
CA ARG A 31 15.67 8.29 -3.47
C ARG A 31 16.85 8.25 -2.48
N LEU A 32 17.95 7.62 -2.90
CA LEU A 32 19.12 7.46 -2.03
C LEU A 32 19.80 8.81 -1.76
N GLU A 33 19.77 9.28 -0.50
CA GLU A 33 20.43 10.54 -0.09
C GLU A 33 21.96 10.44 -0.20
N ASN A 34 22.53 9.25 0.09
CA ASN A 34 23.96 9.00 -0.02
C ASN A 34 24.25 7.71 -0.82
N PRO A 35 24.31 7.80 -2.16
CA PRO A 35 24.51 6.64 -3.05
C PRO A 35 25.80 5.84 -2.79
N ASN A 36 26.82 6.47 -2.20
CA ASN A 36 28.11 5.84 -1.90
C ASN A 36 28.13 5.10 -0.56
N ARG A 37 27.02 5.11 0.18
CA ARG A 37 26.95 4.50 1.52
C ARG A 37 25.69 3.67 1.69
N LEU A 38 25.84 2.39 1.40
CA LEU A 38 24.82 1.38 1.67
C LEU A 38 25.04 0.76 3.06
N VAL A 39 23.96 0.30 3.69
CA VAL A 39 24.05 -0.48 4.94
C VAL A 39 23.53 -1.89 4.72
N ILE A 40 24.18 -2.87 5.37
CA ILE A 40 23.77 -4.27 5.31
C ILE A 40 22.30 -4.39 5.72
N GLY A 41 21.53 -5.11 4.93
CA GLY A 41 20.11 -5.33 5.13
C GLY A 41 19.20 -4.21 4.62
N GLN A 42 19.74 -3.12 4.07
CA GLN A 42 18.95 -2.13 3.32
C GLN A 42 18.33 -2.81 2.11
N SER A 43 17.03 -2.63 1.89
CA SER A 43 16.39 -3.11 0.67
C SER A 43 16.33 -2.01 -0.38
N LEU A 44 16.64 -2.39 -1.62
CA LEU A 44 16.63 -1.52 -2.81
C LEU A 44 15.68 -2.12 -3.84
N VAL A 45 14.80 -1.30 -4.39
CA VAL A 45 14.02 -1.64 -5.59
C VAL A 45 14.88 -1.37 -6.82
N ILE A 46 15.07 -2.40 -7.63
CA ILE A 46 15.85 -2.35 -8.86
C ILE A 46 14.88 -2.21 -10.04
N PRO A 47 14.99 -1.14 -10.84
CA PRO A 47 14.10 -0.86 -11.97
C PRO A 47 14.42 -1.71 -13.21
N THR A 48 14.27 -3.03 -13.06
CA THR A 48 14.48 -3.99 -14.14
C THR A 48 13.17 -4.68 -14.53
N GLN A 49 13.03 -4.96 -15.83
CA GLN A 49 11.98 -5.79 -16.42
C GLN A 49 12.42 -7.26 -16.56
N GLY A 50 13.70 -7.55 -16.31
CA GLY A 50 14.20 -8.92 -16.20
C GLY A 50 13.87 -9.55 -14.85
N ALA A 51 14.36 -10.77 -14.66
CA ALA A 51 14.37 -11.42 -13.36
C ALA A 51 15.79 -11.84 -12.98
N VAL A 52 15.99 -12.23 -11.73
CA VAL A 52 17.22 -12.89 -11.30
C VAL A 52 16.88 -14.25 -10.73
N TYR A 53 17.73 -15.23 -11.04
CA TYR A 53 17.58 -16.61 -10.62
C TYR A 53 18.89 -17.12 -10.04
N THR A 54 18.85 -17.65 -8.82
CA THR A 54 19.98 -18.36 -8.22
C THR A 54 19.88 -19.83 -8.57
N VAL A 55 20.87 -20.35 -9.29
CA VAL A 55 20.95 -21.73 -9.74
C VAL A 55 20.90 -22.67 -8.53
N GLY A 56 19.91 -23.54 -8.49
CA GLY A 56 19.74 -24.61 -7.53
C GLY A 56 20.46 -25.89 -7.96
N ARG A 57 20.46 -26.88 -7.05
CA ARG A 57 21.04 -28.20 -7.34
C ARG A 57 20.18 -28.93 -8.38
N GLY A 58 20.80 -29.29 -9.51
CA GLY A 58 20.14 -30.05 -10.58
C GLY A 58 19.53 -29.18 -11.68
N ASP A 59 19.64 -27.86 -11.56
CA ASP A 59 19.21 -26.97 -12.63
C ASP A 59 20.13 -27.03 -13.85
N THR A 60 19.54 -26.77 -15.01
CA THR A 60 20.23 -26.57 -16.27
C THR A 60 19.71 -25.28 -16.89
N LEU A 61 20.47 -24.67 -17.81
CA LEU A 61 19.95 -23.50 -18.53
C LEU A 61 18.66 -23.83 -19.29
N PHE A 62 18.49 -25.07 -19.76
CA PHE A 62 17.25 -25.51 -20.41
C PHE A 62 16.04 -25.52 -19.47
N THR A 63 16.18 -26.06 -18.25
CA THR A 63 15.07 -26.07 -17.28
C THR A 63 14.72 -24.67 -16.83
N ILE A 64 15.73 -23.81 -16.63
CA ILE A 64 15.56 -22.41 -16.27
C ILE A 64 14.89 -21.64 -17.42
N SER A 65 15.37 -21.77 -18.66
CA SER A 65 14.81 -21.04 -19.81
C SER A 65 13.34 -21.40 -20.02
N ARG A 66 12.99 -22.69 -19.88
CA ARG A 66 11.60 -23.17 -19.95
C ARG A 66 10.73 -22.61 -18.82
N GLN A 67 11.27 -22.52 -17.60
CA GLN A 67 10.54 -21.93 -16.46
C GLN A 67 10.21 -20.46 -16.71
N PHE A 68 11.13 -19.71 -17.31
CA PHE A 68 10.99 -18.27 -17.50
C PHE A 68 10.45 -17.86 -18.88
N GLY A 69 10.22 -18.80 -19.79
CA GLY A 69 9.71 -18.53 -21.12
C GLY A 69 10.70 -17.78 -22.03
N VAL A 70 12.01 -17.97 -21.81
CA VAL A 70 13.09 -17.39 -22.63
C VAL A 70 13.89 -18.49 -23.31
N THR A 71 14.75 -18.14 -24.27
CA THR A 71 15.65 -19.13 -24.88
C THR A 71 16.90 -19.36 -24.02
N VAL A 72 17.54 -20.52 -24.17
CA VAL A 72 18.85 -20.78 -23.54
C VAL A 72 19.87 -19.76 -24.04
N GLN A 73 19.85 -19.43 -25.34
CA GLN A 73 20.78 -18.49 -25.94
C GLN A 73 20.62 -17.09 -25.33
N ASP A 74 19.39 -16.63 -25.07
CA ASP A 74 19.17 -15.36 -24.38
C ASP A 74 19.83 -15.38 -23.00
N ILE A 75 19.69 -16.46 -22.23
CA ILE A 75 20.34 -16.55 -20.92
C ILE A 75 21.88 -16.53 -21.07
N VAL A 76 22.42 -17.25 -22.05
CA VAL A 76 23.87 -17.31 -22.33
C VAL A 76 24.41 -15.93 -22.69
N ASP A 77 23.78 -15.24 -23.64
CA ASP A 77 24.23 -13.94 -24.15
C ASP A 77 24.17 -12.87 -23.05
N TYR A 78 23.07 -12.83 -22.29
CA TYR A 78 22.89 -11.82 -21.24
C TYR A 78 23.79 -12.05 -20.03
N ASN A 79 24.22 -13.28 -19.76
CA ASN A 79 25.09 -13.60 -18.63
C ASN A 79 26.54 -13.85 -19.05
N GLN A 80 26.86 -13.73 -20.35
CA GLN A 80 28.20 -13.98 -20.90
C GLN A 80 28.74 -15.37 -20.49
N ILE A 81 27.89 -16.38 -20.54
CA ILE A 81 28.24 -17.75 -20.12
C ILE A 81 29.10 -18.40 -21.19
N GLU A 82 30.34 -18.73 -20.86
CA GLU A 82 31.27 -19.39 -21.80
C GLU A 82 30.84 -20.82 -22.15
N ASN A 83 30.36 -21.58 -21.16
CA ASN A 83 29.90 -22.96 -21.33
C ASN A 83 28.48 -23.17 -20.77
N PRO A 84 27.45 -23.26 -21.64
CA PRO A 84 26.05 -23.44 -21.24
C PRO A 84 25.78 -24.71 -20.42
N ASP A 85 26.62 -25.74 -20.52
CA ASP A 85 26.47 -27.03 -19.82
C ASP A 85 27.08 -27.02 -18.41
N GLN A 86 27.76 -25.94 -18.01
CA GLN A 86 28.49 -25.85 -16.76
C GLN A 86 28.03 -24.66 -15.91
N ILE A 87 26.77 -24.70 -15.45
CA ILE A 87 26.28 -23.79 -14.41
C ILE A 87 26.43 -24.43 -13.03
N THR A 88 26.89 -23.66 -12.05
CA THR A 88 27.15 -24.15 -10.69
C THR A 88 26.02 -23.72 -9.75
N PRO A 89 25.55 -24.58 -8.83
CA PRO A 89 24.61 -24.15 -7.79
C PRO A 89 25.14 -22.96 -7.00
N GLY A 90 24.30 -21.95 -6.79
CA GLY A 90 24.65 -20.67 -6.20
C GLY A 90 25.02 -19.58 -7.21
N THR A 91 25.25 -19.92 -8.48
CA THR A 91 25.43 -18.90 -9.54
C THR A 91 24.15 -18.07 -9.69
N VAL A 92 24.30 -16.75 -9.72
CA VAL A 92 23.20 -15.80 -9.92
C VAL A 92 23.12 -15.44 -11.40
N LEU A 93 21.99 -15.71 -12.03
CA LEU A 93 21.72 -15.44 -13.45
C LEU A 93 20.71 -14.31 -13.60
N TYR A 94 21.00 -13.36 -14.47
CA TYR A 94 20.03 -12.40 -14.99
C TYR A 94 19.22 -13.05 -16.12
N ILE A 95 17.90 -13.10 -15.96
CA ILE A 95 16.98 -13.67 -16.94
C ILE A 95 16.31 -12.51 -17.69
N PRO A 96 16.62 -12.28 -18.98
CA PRO A 96 16.17 -11.10 -19.73
C PRO A 96 14.66 -11.09 -19.98
N PRO A 97 13.99 -9.92 -20.04
CA PRO A 97 12.56 -9.85 -20.29
C PRO A 97 12.17 -10.60 -21.57
N ILE A 98 10.94 -11.14 -21.59
CA ILE A 98 10.38 -11.69 -22.83
C ILE A 98 10.05 -10.49 -23.72
N THR A 99 10.53 -10.49 -24.96
CA THR A 99 10.27 -9.40 -25.91
C THR A 99 9.64 -9.90 -27.19
N HIS A 100 8.92 -9.01 -27.86
CA HIS A 100 8.31 -9.22 -29.15
C HIS A 100 8.64 -8.04 -30.06
N MET A 101 9.23 -8.31 -31.21
CA MET A 101 9.49 -7.29 -32.23
C MET A 101 8.27 -7.17 -33.13
N VAL A 102 7.65 -5.99 -33.13
CA VAL A 102 6.43 -5.70 -33.88
C VAL A 102 6.66 -5.91 -35.37
N GLN A 103 5.76 -6.67 -36.00
CA GLN A 103 5.72 -6.92 -37.43
C GLN A 103 4.71 -6.00 -38.14
N PRO A 104 4.85 -5.79 -39.47
CA PRO A 104 3.89 -5.00 -40.24
C PRO A 104 2.43 -5.47 -40.07
N GLY A 105 1.56 -4.56 -39.63
CA GLY A 105 0.12 -4.81 -39.47
C GLY A 105 -0.30 -5.46 -38.14
N GLU A 106 0.63 -5.65 -37.21
CA GLU A 106 0.30 -6.07 -35.85
C GLU A 106 -0.29 -4.95 -35.02
N THR A 107 -1.05 -5.34 -34.00
CA THR A 107 -1.64 -4.43 -33.01
C THR A 107 -1.34 -4.96 -31.62
N LEU A 108 -1.29 -4.08 -30.61
CA LEU A 108 -1.12 -4.48 -29.21
C LEU A 108 -2.14 -5.53 -28.78
N PHE A 109 -3.39 -5.45 -29.26
CA PHE A 109 -4.42 -6.44 -28.98
C PHE A 109 -4.07 -7.83 -29.51
N ARG A 110 -3.60 -7.93 -30.77
CA ARG A 110 -3.21 -9.22 -31.38
C ARG A 110 -1.96 -9.79 -30.71
N ILE A 111 -0.99 -8.95 -30.37
CA ILE A 111 0.22 -9.35 -29.64
C ILE A 111 -0.18 -9.88 -28.25
N ALA A 112 -1.00 -9.16 -27.50
CA ALA A 112 -1.49 -9.60 -26.19
C ALA A 112 -2.18 -10.98 -26.27
N GLN A 113 -3.08 -11.15 -27.26
CA GLN A 113 -3.76 -12.42 -27.50
C GLN A 113 -2.77 -13.56 -27.84
N ALA A 114 -1.78 -13.30 -28.68
CA ALA A 114 -0.80 -14.31 -29.10
C ALA A 114 0.06 -14.84 -27.92
N TYR A 115 0.40 -13.96 -26.97
CA TYR A 115 1.16 -14.32 -25.77
C TYR A 115 0.28 -14.74 -24.57
N GLY A 116 -1.05 -14.77 -24.74
CA GLY A 116 -1.97 -15.14 -23.66
C GLY A 116 -1.96 -14.14 -22.48
N VAL A 117 -1.67 -12.87 -22.75
CA VAL A 117 -1.68 -11.79 -21.75
C VAL A 117 -2.83 -10.82 -21.99
N THR A 118 -3.27 -10.10 -20.95
CA THR A 118 -4.32 -9.09 -21.15
C THR A 118 -3.73 -7.80 -21.74
N LEU A 119 -4.51 -7.11 -22.57
CA LEU A 119 -4.10 -5.82 -23.14
C LEU A 119 -3.71 -4.79 -22.05
N PRO A 120 -4.46 -4.62 -20.94
CA PRO A 120 -4.04 -3.73 -19.86
C PRO A 120 -2.68 -4.08 -19.25
N ASN A 121 -2.35 -5.37 -19.12
CA ASN A 121 -1.03 -5.80 -18.63
C ASN A 121 0.08 -5.49 -19.63
N LEU A 122 -0.16 -5.73 -20.93
CA LEU A 122 0.80 -5.42 -21.97
C LEU A 122 1.08 -3.91 -22.05
N LEU A 123 0.03 -3.09 -22.00
CA LEU A 123 0.14 -1.63 -21.96
C LEU A 123 0.92 -1.16 -20.74
N LYS A 124 0.60 -1.72 -19.57
CA LYS A 124 1.24 -1.37 -18.31
C LYS A 124 2.73 -1.71 -18.29
N GLU A 125 3.11 -2.88 -18.77
CA GLU A 125 4.50 -3.34 -18.83
C GLU A 125 5.38 -2.42 -19.69
N ASN A 126 4.79 -1.82 -20.73
CA ASN A 126 5.49 -0.98 -21.71
C ASN A 126 5.26 0.52 -21.52
N ASN A 127 4.54 0.93 -20.46
CA ASN A 127 4.13 2.33 -20.24
C ASN A 127 3.41 2.95 -21.46
N LEU A 128 2.55 2.18 -22.12
CA LEU A 128 1.80 2.61 -23.32
C LEU A 128 0.37 2.99 -22.97
N SER A 129 -0.19 3.94 -23.72
CA SER A 129 -1.64 4.22 -23.73
C SER A 129 -2.36 3.27 -24.67
N GLU A 130 -3.69 3.12 -24.50
CA GLU A 130 -4.53 2.36 -25.44
C GLU A 130 -4.52 2.92 -26.87
N THR A 131 -4.16 4.20 -27.02
CA THR A 131 -4.06 4.91 -28.30
C THR A 131 -2.66 4.86 -28.92
N ALA A 132 -1.71 4.15 -28.30
CA ALA A 132 -0.35 4.04 -28.82
C ALA A 132 -0.34 3.36 -30.20
N ILE A 133 0.35 3.99 -31.16
CA ILE A 133 0.52 3.47 -32.52
C ILE A 133 1.84 2.71 -32.59
N LEU A 134 1.78 1.43 -32.92
CA LEU A 134 2.98 0.61 -33.12
C LEU A 134 3.59 0.83 -34.50
N GLN A 135 4.92 0.89 -34.57
CA GLN A 135 5.71 0.84 -35.78
C GLN A 135 6.38 -0.53 -35.94
N PRO A 136 6.50 -1.06 -37.17
CA PRO A 136 7.30 -2.26 -37.40
C PRO A 136 8.73 -2.08 -36.91
N GLY A 137 9.23 -3.04 -36.14
CA GLY A 137 10.54 -2.98 -35.49
C GLY A 137 10.52 -2.48 -34.04
N ASP A 138 9.40 -1.91 -33.56
CA ASP A 138 9.23 -1.61 -32.14
C ASP A 138 9.41 -2.89 -31.31
N VAL A 139 10.04 -2.77 -30.13
CA VAL A 139 10.22 -3.89 -29.22
C VAL A 139 9.26 -3.74 -28.05
N ILE A 140 8.38 -4.73 -27.90
CA ILE A 140 7.37 -4.79 -26.83
C ILE A 140 7.80 -5.84 -25.82
N VAL A 141 7.85 -5.46 -24.55
CA VAL A 141 8.09 -6.35 -23.43
C VAL A 141 6.80 -7.09 -23.09
N ILE A 142 6.85 -8.41 -23.08
CA ILE A 142 5.72 -9.26 -22.72
C ILE A 142 5.73 -9.47 -21.20
N PRO A 143 4.67 -9.10 -20.48
CA PRO A 143 4.62 -9.22 -19.03
C PRO A 143 4.70 -10.69 -18.62
N ARG A 144 5.63 -11.00 -17.71
CA ARG A 144 5.79 -12.34 -17.14
C ARG A 144 4.71 -12.69 -16.13
N THR A 145 4.16 -11.67 -15.46
CA THR A 145 3.16 -11.82 -14.41
C THR A 145 1.92 -11.01 -14.76
N GLN A 146 0.75 -11.60 -14.55
CA GLN A 146 -0.51 -10.87 -14.67
C GLN A 146 -0.67 -10.00 -13.42
N ARG A 147 -0.73 -8.68 -13.60
CA ARG A 147 -1.04 -7.72 -12.55
C ARG A 147 -2.57 -7.66 -12.40
N PRO A 148 -3.12 -8.00 -11.23
CA PRO A 148 -4.55 -7.87 -11.00
C PRO A 148 -4.94 -6.39 -10.85
N PHE A 149 -6.21 -6.09 -11.16
CA PHE A 149 -6.78 -4.78 -10.86
C PHE A 149 -7.04 -4.63 -9.36
N ILE A 150 -6.67 -3.50 -8.79
CA ILE A 150 -6.94 -3.17 -7.38
C ILE A 150 -7.40 -1.73 -7.24
N SER A 151 -8.23 -1.46 -6.23
CA SER A 151 -8.52 -0.09 -5.81
C SER A 151 -7.54 0.37 -4.74
N VAL A 152 -7.16 1.64 -4.77
CA VAL A 152 -6.23 2.23 -3.79
C VAL A 152 -6.87 3.46 -3.16
N ASN A 153 -7.00 3.46 -1.84
CA ASN A 153 -7.35 4.66 -1.07
C ASN A 153 -6.09 5.24 -0.41
N GLY A 154 -6.00 6.56 -0.32
CA GLY A 154 -5.01 7.25 0.51
C GLY A 154 -5.67 8.25 1.43
N TYR A 155 -5.48 8.10 2.74
CA TYR A 155 -5.86 9.15 3.69
C TYR A 155 -4.82 10.27 3.68
N ILE A 156 -5.28 11.51 3.87
CA ILE A 156 -4.41 12.69 4.00
C ILE A 156 -4.92 13.59 5.12
N TYR A 157 -4.05 14.02 6.02
CA TYR A 157 -4.37 14.95 7.12
C TYR A 157 -3.70 16.33 6.95
N PHE A 158 -3.06 16.56 5.80
CA PHE A 158 -2.57 17.87 5.38
C PHE A 158 -3.73 18.63 4.72
N PHE A 159 -3.94 19.87 5.13
CA PHE A 159 -5.03 20.73 4.68
C PHE A 159 -4.51 21.93 3.90
N GLY A 160 -5.40 22.61 3.20
CA GLY A 160 -5.04 23.74 2.36
C GLY A 160 -4.11 23.34 1.21
N GLU A 161 -3.33 24.31 0.74
CA GLU A 161 -2.42 24.12 -0.40
C GLU A 161 -1.23 23.17 -0.09
N GLU A 162 -0.96 22.86 1.18
CA GLU A 162 0.07 21.89 1.58
C GLU A 162 -0.28 20.46 1.11
N ALA A 163 -1.57 20.15 0.94
CA ALA A 163 -2.03 18.85 0.46
C ALA A 163 -1.66 18.58 -1.00
N VAL A 164 -1.61 19.62 -1.83
CA VAL A 164 -1.50 19.51 -3.30
C VAL A 164 -0.23 18.78 -3.74
N PRO A 165 1.00 19.17 -3.35
CA PRO A 165 2.21 18.48 -3.80
C PRO A 165 2.26 17.01 -3.35
N ILE A 166 1.69 16.69 -2.18
CA ILE A 166 1.62 15.31 -1.68
C ILE A 166 0.71 14.47 -2.59
N ILE A 167 -0.41 15.03 -3.04
CA ILE A 167 -1.36 14.35 -3.92
C ILE A 167 -0.80 14.25 -5.34
N ASP A 168 -0.16 15.29 -5.85
CA ASP A 168 0.43 15.27 -7.19
C ASP A 168 1.52 14.22 -7.35
N GLU A 169 2.25 13.93 -6.27
CA GLU A 169 3.30 12.92 -6.27
C GLU A 169 2.77 11.50 -6.50
N VAL A 170 1.60 11.16 -5.96
CA VAL A 170 1.11 9.76 -5.89
C VAL A 170 -0.31 9.56 -6.41
N GLY A 171 -1.04 10.63 -6.74
CA GLY A 171 -2.46 10.61 -7.08
C GLY A 171 -2.78 9.77 -8.30
N TYR A 172 -1.85 9.66 -9.26
CA TYR A 172 -1.98 8.76 -10.40
C TYR A 172 -2.10 7.27 -9.97
N LEU A 173 -1.64 6.91 -8.78
CA LEU A 173 -1.78 5.58 -8.16
C LEU A 173 -2.97 5.44 -7.21
N LEU A 174 -3.81 6.47 -7.07
CA LEU A 174 -4.99 6.44 -6.20
C LEU A 174 -6.28 6.22 -6.98
N THR A 175 -7.13 5.34 -6.48
CA THR A 175 -8.56 5.26 -6.87
C THR A 175 -9.36 6.28 -6.08
N TYR A 176 -9.06 6.41 -4.78
CA TYR A 176 -9.71 7.31 -3.85
C TYR A 176 -8.70 8.17 -3.09
N LEU A 177 -9.07 9.41 -2.79
CA LEU A 177 -8.38 10.27 -1.82
C LEU A 177 -9.35 10.61 -0.69
N SER A 178 -8.90 10.45 0.56
CA SER A 178 -9.72 10.70 1.75
C SER A 178 -9.10 11.75 2.67
N PRO A 179 -9.48 13.04 2.57
CA PRO A 179 -9.12 14.05 3.56
C PRO A 179 -9.66 13.68 4.95
N PHE A 180 -8.78 13.62 5.94
CA PHE A 180 -9.08 13.10 7.28
C PHE A 180 -9.00 14.21 8.33
N ALA A 181 -10.09 14.58 9.02
CA ALA A 181 -11.47 14.18 8.80
C ALA A 181 -12.42 15.24 9.39
N TYR A 182 -13.70 15.15 9.03
CA TYR A 182 -14.76 15.93 9.66
C TYR A 182 -15.18 15.27 10.99
N LEU A 183 -15.01 15.98 12.10
CA LEU A 183 -15.47 15.50 13.41
C LEU A 183 -16.97 15.73 13.57
N ILE A 184 -17.74 14.69 13.90
CA ILE A 184 -19.18 14.84 14.19
C ILE A 184 -19.42 15.59 15.49
N ARG A 185 -20.60 16.18 15.64
CA ARG A 185 -21.07 16.82 16.87
C ARG A 185 -22.29 16.13 17.43
N GLU A 186 -22.53 16.36 18.72
CA GLU A 186 -23.67 15.86 19.47
C GLU A 186 -25.03 16.20 18.85
N ASP A 187 -25.11 17.29 18.09
CA ASP A 187 -26.32 17.74 17.42
C ASP A 187 -26.44 17.27 15.96
N GLY A 188 -25.46 16.51 15.45
CA GLY A 188 -25.37 16.03 14.07
C GLY A 188 -24.71 17.01 13.09
N SER A 189 -24.22 18.16 13.54
CA SER A 189 -23.33 19.01 12.73
C SER A 189 -21.92 18.42 12.63
N LEU A 190 -21.08 18.96 11.74
CA LEU A 190 -19.69 18.53 11.57
C LEU A 190 -18.72 19.71 11.74
N GLU A 191 -17.56 19.46 12.35
CA GLU A 191 -16.44 20.41 12.33
C GLU A 191 -15.91 20.54 10.90
N PRO A 192 -15.82 21.76 10.34
CA PRO A 192 -15.30 21.96 8.99
C PRO A 192 -13.77 21.79 8.92
N ILE A 193 -13.30 21.35 7.76
CA ILE A 193 -11.88 21.25 7.40
C ILE A 193 -11.58 21.99 6.09
N ASP A 194 -10.32 22.39 5.89
CA ASP A 194 -9.83 23.02 4.65
C ASP A 194 -9.28 21.96 3.67
N ASP A 195 -10.18 21.20 3.07
CA ASP A 195 -9.92 20.08 2.17
C ASP A 195 -10.14 20.42 0.68
N SER A 196 -10.60 21.64 0.35
CA SER A 196 -10.94 22.00 -1.03
C SER A 196 -9.74 21.87 -1.99
N PRO A 197 -8.50 22.26 -1.60
CA PRO A 197 -7.34 22.02 -2.46
C PRO A 197 -7.04 20.53 -2.67
N ALA A 198 -7.22 19.71 -1.65
CA ALA A 198 -7.04 18.25 -1.74
C ALA A 198 -8.05 17.62 -2.72
N ILE A 199 -9.32 18.04 -2.65
CA ILE A 199 -10.37 17.58 -3.57
C ILE A 199 -10.04 17.95 -5.02
N ARG A 200 -9.61 19.21 -5.28
CA ARG A 200 -9.22 19.64 -6.63
C ARG A 200 -8.03 18.82 -7.16
N ALA A 201 -7.02 18.59 -6.33
CA ALA A 201 -5.85 17.79 -6.71
C ALA A 201 -6.24 16.33 -6.99
N ALA A 202 -7.17 15.74 -6.22
CA ALA A 202 -7.69 14.40 -6.50
C ALA A 202 -8.30 14.31 -7.90
N TYR A 203 -9.17 15.26 -8.26
CA TYR A 203 -9.77 15.32 -9.59
C TYR A 203 -8.73 15.47 -10.69
N ALA A 204 -7.71 16.32 -10.51
CA ALA A 204 -6.62 16.48 -11.48
C ALA A 204 -5.85 15.17 -11.72
N GLN A 205 -5.82 14.27 -10.73
CA GLN A 205 -5.17 12.97 -10.79
C GLN A 205 -6.12 11.80 -11.11
N ASN A 206 -7.38 12.09 -11.49
CA ASN A 206 -8.45 11.12 -11.70
C ASN A 206 -8.70 10.20 -10.47
N ALA A 207 -8.45 10.71 -9.27
CA ALA A 207 -8.79 10.06 -8.00
C ALA A 207 -10.12 10.59 -7.47
N VAL A 208 -10.96 9.69 -6.98
CA VAL A 208 -12.27 10.03 -6.42
C VAL A 208 -12.11 10.59 -5.01
N PRO A 209 -12.54 11.84 -4.75
CA PRO A 209 -12.57 12.35 -3.38
C PRO A 209 -13.66 11.63 -2.57
N MET A 210 -13.27 11.08 -1.41
CA MET A 210 -14.14 10.41 -0.44
C MET A 210 -14.10 11.17 0.89
N MET A 211 -15.25 11.62 1.37
CA MET A 211 -15.36 12.38 2.62
C MET A 211 -15.17 11.42 3.80
N ALA A 212 -14.27 11.72 4.73
CA ALA A 212 -14.13 10.95 5.96
C ALA A 212 -14.79 11.67 7.15
N ILE A 213 -15.55 10.93 7.96
CA ILE A 213 -16.14 11.41 9.22
C ILE A 213 -15.66 10.58 10.41
N THR A 214 -15.43 11.23 11.56
CA THR A 214 -14.97 10.57 12.79
C THR A 214 -15.78 11.02 14.01
N ASN A 215 -15.72 10.22 15.08
CA ASN A 215 -16.24 10.56 16.41
C ASN A 215 -15.14 10.88 17.43
N PHE A 216 -13.86 10.78 17.05
CA PHE A 216 -12.72 10.84 17.96
C PHE A 216 -11.69 11.89 17.52
N THR A 217 -10.79 12.23 18.44
CA THR A 217 -9.63 13.09 18.17
C THR A 217 -8.36 12.43 18.71
N SER A 218 -7.21 13.08 18.56
CA SER A 218 -5.95 12.60 19.15
C SER A 218 -5.96 12.56 20.69
N THR A 219 -6.95 13.20 21.33
CA THR A 219 -7.08 13.33 22.79
C THR A 219 -8.40 12.80 23.35
N SER A 220 -9.38 12.49 22.51
CA SER A 220 -10.71 11.99 22.91
C SER A 220 -11.05 10.71 22.17
N LEU A 221 -11.48 9.68 22.90
CA LEU A 221 -11.86 8.38 22.31
C LEU A 221 -13.21 8.44 21.57
N GLY A 222 -14.10 9.37 21.93
CA GLY A 222 -15.33 9.63 21.18
C GLY A 222 -16.53 8.73 21.51
N GLU A 223 -16.43 7.89 22.53
CA GLU A 223 -17.41 6.86 22.89
C GLU A 223 -18.78 7.44 23.28
N ASN A 224 -18.80 8.50 24.09
CA ASN A 224 -20.03 9.16 24.52
C ASN A 224 -20.68 9.95 23.37
N LEU A 225 -19.86 10.61 22.55
CA LEU A 225 -20.32 11.33 21.37
C LEU A 225 -20.98 10.37 20.38
N ALA A 226 -20.33 9.23 20.08
CA ALA A 226 -20.93 8.18 19.26
C ALA A 226 -22.23 7.68 19.88
N SER A 227 -22.27 7.38 21.18
CA SER A 227 -23.47 6.89 21.86
C SER A 227 -24.66 7.84 21.72
N GLN A 228 -24.44 9.14 21.93
CA GLN A 228 -25.48 10.15 21.82
C GLN A 228 -26.02 10.29 20.39
N VAL A 229 -25.13 10.31 19.39
CA VAL A 229 -25.50 10.42 17.98
C VAL A 229 -26.23 9.16 17.52
N LEU A 230 -25.66 7.99 17.78
CA LEU A 230 -26.16 6.70 17.29
C LEU A 230 -27.52 6.33 17.90
N ASN A 231 -27.78 6.68 19.17
CA ASN A 231 -29.03 6.36 19.84
C ASN A 231 -30.17 7.36 19.60
N SER A 232 -29.97 8.41 18.78
CA SER A 232 -31.03 9.36 18.43
C SER A 232 -31.33 9.32 16.93
N PRO A 233 -32.49 8.79 16.50
CA PRO A 233 -32.89 8.80 15.09
C PRO A 233 -32.90 10.21 14.47
N GLN A 234 -33.26 11.23 15.27
CA GLN A 234 -33.26 12.62 14.81
C GLN A 234 -31.85 13.14 14.57
N ILE A 235 -30.89 12.82 15.44
CA ILE A 235 -29.49 13.24 15.28
C ILE A 235 -28.83 12.46 14.13
N ARG A 236 -29.06 11.14 14.03
CA ARG A 236 -28.58 10.32 12.89
C ARG A 236 -29.05 10.89 11.55
N GLY A 237 -30.35 11.14 11.41
CA GLY A 237 -30.91 11.72 10.19
C GLY A 237 -30.31 13.09 9.86
N ARG A 238 -30.13 13.95 10.87
CA ARG A 238 -29.49 15.27 10.66
C ARG A 238 -28.03 15.14 10.24
N LEU A 239 -27.27 14.24 10.85
CA LEU A 239 -25.88 13.98 10.48
C LEU A 239 -25.78 13.52 9.02
N ILE A 240 -26.62 12.58 8.60
CA ILE A 240 -26.65 12.08 7.21
C ILE A 240 -26.95 13.21 6.23
N GLU A 241 -27.95 14.06 6.51
CA GLU A 241 -28.27 15.19 5.62
C GLU A 241 -27.16 16.26 5.59
N ASN A 242 -26.50 16.53 6.71
CA ASN A 242 -25.36 17.45 6.75
C ASN A 242 -24.15 16.91 5.97
N VAL A 243 -23.88 15.60 6.06
CA VAL A 243 -22.84 14.94 5.25
C VAL A 243 -23.17 15.09 3.77
N LEU A 244 -24.40 14.78 3.34
CA LEU A 244 -24.82 14.94 1.94
C LEU A 244 -24.70 16.39 1.45
N ALA A 245 -25.07 17.36 2.28
CA ALA A 245 -24.96 18.77 1.94
C ALA A 245 -23.51 19.15 1.63
N ILE A 246 -22.57 18.76 2.51
CA ILE A 246 -21.13 19.01 2.31
C ILE A 246 -20.60 18.25 1.10
N MET A 247 -21.00 16.98 0.92
CA MET A 247 -20.56 16.17 -0.21
C MET A 247 -20.97 16.80 -1.55
N ARG A 248 -22.21 17.28 -1.66
CA ARG A 248 -22.71 17.99 -2.85
C ARG A 248 -21.99 19.32 -3.05
N GLU A 249 -21.80 20.09 -1.99
CA GLU A 249 -21.14 21.40 -2.05
C GLU A 249 -19.70 21.28 -2.52
N LYS A 250 -18.95 20.34 -1.95
CA LYS A 250 -17.51 20.18 -2.21
C LYS A 250 -17.19 19.22 -3.34
N GLY A 251 -18.15 18.45 -3.83
CA GLY A 251 -17.96 17.48 -4.91
C GLY A 251 -17.30 16.18 -4.46
N TYR A 252 -17.59 15.71 -3.25
CA TYR A 252 -17.26 14.34 -2.85
C TYR A 252 -18.17 13.33 -3.55
N LEU A 253 -17.67 12.12 -3.82
CA LEU A 253 -18.46 11.06 -4.48
C LEU A 253 -18.69 9.82 -3.60
N GLY A 254 -18.16 9.83 -2.38
CA GLY A 254 -18.45 8.80 -1.40
C GLY A 254 -18.14 9.23 0.02
N LEU A 255 -18.62 8.43 0.96
CA LEU A 255 -18.46 8.61 2.40
C LEU A 255 -17.60 7.49 2.99
N ASN A 256 -16.69 7.83 3.89
CA ASN A 256 -16.00 6.91 4.78
C ASN A 256 -16.40 7.23 6.22
N VAL A 257 -17.00 6.26 6.89
CA VAL A 257 -17.36 6.35 8.32
C VAL A 257 -16.26 5.68 9.14
N ASP A 258 -15.52 6.47 9.89
CA ASP A 258 -14.48 6.01 10.80
C ASP A 258 -14.86 6.31 12.25
N PHE A 259 -15.85 5.55 12.74
CA PHE A 259 -16.23 5.61 14.14
C PHE A 259 -15.49 4.56 14.95
N GLU A 260 -14.64 5.01 15.86
CA GLU A 260 -13.83 4.18 16.74
C GLU A 260 -14.35 4.26 18.18
N ASN A 261 -14.00 3.25 19.00
CA ASN A 261 -14.34 3.20 20.42
C ASN A 261 -15.85 3.35 20.70
N VAL A 262 -16.71 2.92 19.77
CA VAL A 262 -18.15 2.89 19.96
C VAL A 262 -18.48 1.89 21.08
N LEU A 263 -19.32 2.29 22.04
CA LEU A 263 -19.63 1.44 23.19
C LEU A 263 -20.26 0.11 22.73
N PRO A 264 -19.93 -1.03 23.37
CA PRO A 264 -20.42 -2.34 22.94
C PRO A 264 -21.95 -2.43 22.84
N GLN A 265 -22.68 -1.77 23.75
CA GLN A 265 -24.15 -1.73 23.73
C GLN A 265 -24.74 -0.98 22.53
N ASP A 266 -23.94 -0.13 21.87
CA ASP A 266 -24.35 0.69 20.74
C ASP A 266 -24.07 0.01 19.39
N ARG A 267 -23.59 -1.24 19.37
CA ARG A 267 -23.30 -2.00 18.14
C ARG A 267 -24.47 -1.98 17.15
N GLU A 268 -25.69 -2.28 17.60
CA GLU A 268 -26.86 -2.31 16.72
C GLU A 268 -27.32 -0.91 16.31
N ALA A 269 -27.11 0.10 17.16
CA ALA A 269 -27.35 1.49 16.80
C ALA A 269 -26.37 1.94 15.71
N TYR A 270 -25.11 1.48 15.76
CA TYR A 270 -24.13 1.72 14.72
C TYR A 270 -24.51 1.02 13.39
N ASN A 271 -24.89 -0.25 13.45
CA ASN A 271 -25.40 -0.98 12.29
C ASN A 271 -26.61 -0.28 11.65
N THR A 272 -27.52 0.23 12.48
CA THR A 272 -28.71 0.99 12.03
C THR A 272 -28.30 2.29 11.33
N PHE A 273 -27.39 3.06 11.93
CA PHE A 273 -26.84 4.27 11.31
C PHE A 273 -26.22 3.99 9.95
N LEU A 274 -25.41 2.94 9.84
CA LEU A 274 -24.76 2.56 8.59
C LEU A 274 -25.77 2.17 7.51
N GLN A 275 -26.84 1.44 7.88
CA GLN A 275 -27.90 1.10 6.94
C GLN A 275 -28.64 2.35 6.43
N GLU A 276 -29.03 3.24 7.35
CA GLU A 276 -29.69 4.51 7.00
C GLU A 276 -28.79 5.39 6.10
N ALA A 277 -27.51 5.48 6.43
CA ALA A 277 -26.54 6.24 5.65
C ALA A 277 -26.31 5.60 4.27
N ALA A 278 -26.13 4.28 4.19
CA ALA A 278 -25.93 3.57 2.92
C ALA A 278 -27.13 3.75 1.99
N ASP A 279 -28.36 3.52 2.50
CA ASP A 279 -29.58 3.68 1.72
C ASP A 279 -29.68 5.10 1.13
N ARG A 280 -29.35 6.11 1.94
CA ARG A 280 -29.41 7.52 1.53
C ARG A 280 -28.28 7.90 0.55
N MET A 281 -27.06 7.41 0.75
CA MET A 281 -25.94 7.63 -0.17
C MET A 281 -26.22 7.01 -1.54
N HIS A 282 -26.68 5.76 -1.56
CA HIS A 282 -27.00 5.05 -2.81
C HIS A 282 -28.16 5.70 -3.57
N GLN A 283 -29.17 6.23 -2.87
CA GLN A 283 -30.26 7.01 -3.49
C GLN A 283 -29.75 8.26 -4.22
N GLU A 284 -28.64 8.84 -3.77
CA GLU A 284 -28.01 10.03 -4.36
C GLU A 284 -26.88 9.70 -5.34
N GLY A 285 -26.62 8.41 -5.58
CA GLY A 285 -25.55 7.95 -6.49
C GLY A 285 -24.15 7.98 -5.89
N TYR A 286 -24.02 8.12 -4.56
CA TYR A 286 -22.75 8.02 -3.84
C TYR A 286 -22.51 6.61 -3.30
N PHE A 287 -21.24 6.27 -3.07
CA PHE A 287 -20.86 5.04 -2.36
C PHE A 287 -20.51 5.33 -0.89
N ILE A 288 -20.53 4.30 -0.06
CA ILE A 288 -20.18 4.37 1.37
C ILE A 288 -19.18 3.28 1.74
N SER A 289 -18.27 3.60 2.67
CA SER A 289 -17.33 2.69 3.26
C SER A 289 -17.23 2.89 4.77
N THR A 290 -16.65 1.91 5.47
CA THR A 290 -16.32 2.03 6.89
C THR A 290 -14.85 1.71 7.13
N ALA A 291 -14.24 2.36 8.11
CA ALA A 291 -12.99 1.92 8.71
C ALA A 291 -13.30 1.14 9.99
N VAL A 292 -12.67 -0.03 10.16
CA VAL A 292 -12.91 -0.91 11.30
C VAL A 292 -11.62 -1.43 11.91
N ALA A 293 -11.63 -1.61 13.22
CA ALA A 293 -10.54 -2.16 13.99
C ALA A 293 -10.23 -3.61 13.57
N PRO A 294 -8.96 -4.05 13.63
CA PRO A 294 -8.54 -5.37 13.18
C PRO A 294 -9.01 -6.48 14.13
N LYS A 295 -10.04 -7.24 13.73
CA LYS A 295 -10.57 -8.38 14.49
C LYS A 295 -10.04 -9.70 13.97
N VAL A 296 -9.67 -10.61 14.88
CA VAL A 296 -9.28 -12.00 14.57
C VAL A 296 -10.41 -13.00 14.85
N GLY A 297 -11.59 -12.52 15.26
CA GLY A 297 -12.76 -13.33 15.55
C GLY A 297 -13.91 -12.49 16.14
N PRO A 298 -15.11 -13.08 16.27
CA PRO A 298 -16.28 -12.38 16.82
C PRO A 298 -16.17 -12.17 18.34
N GLU A 299 -15.47 -13.07 19.04
CA GLU A 299 -15.30 -13.07 20.50
C GLU A 299 -14.26 -12.04 21.01
N GLN A 300 -13.64 -11.27 20.12
CA GLN A 300 -12.62 -10.30 20.50
C GLN A 300 -13.26 -9.10 21.20
N THR A 301 -12.95 -8.93 22.48
CA THR A 301 -13.48 -7.88 23.34
C THR A 301 -12.51 -6.72 23.53
N SER A 302 -13.07 -5.55 23.84
CA SER A 302 -12.48 -4.23 24.11
C SER A 302 -13.33 -3.18 23.40
N LEU A 303 -13.34 -1.97 23.97
CA LEU A 303 -14.02 -0.79 23.44
C LEU A 303 -13.73 -0.55 21.95
N LEU A 304 -12.51 -0.85 21.49
CA LEU A 304 -12.11 -0.67 20.09
C LEU A 304 -12.80 -1.65 19.12
N TYR A 305 -13.19 -2.86 19.55
CA TYR A 305 -13.56 -3.96 18.64
C TYR A 305 -15.04 -4.35 18.68
N GLU A 306 -15.70 -4.22 19.84
CA GLU A 306 -16.98 -4.89 20.08
C GLU A 306 -18.12 -4.35 19.21
N ALA A 307 -18.14 -3.04 18.98
CA ALA A 307 -19.15 -2.40 18.15
C ALA A 307 -18.89 -2.52 16.64
N HIS A 308 -17.72 -3.02 16.20
CA HIS A 308 -17.43 -3.26 14.79
C HIS A 308 -17.91 -4.65 14.37
N ASP A 309 -19.12 -4.67 13.83
CA ASP A 309 -19.79 -5.86 13.33
C ASP A 309 -19.40 -6.12 11.87
N TYR A 310 -18.37 -6.94 11.66
CA TYR A 310 -17.83 -7.19 10.32
C TYR A 310 -18.87 -7.72 9.34
N GLU A 311 -19.78 -8.60 9.78
CA GLU A 311 -20.81 -9.16 8.90
C GLU A 311 -21.83 -8.09 8.49
N ALA A 312 -22.31 -7.30 9.44
CA ALA A 312 -23.23 -6.20 9.15
C ALA A 312 -22.57 -5.14 8.25
N HIS A 313 -21.35 -4.71 8.58
CA HIS A 313 -20.61 -3.73 7.78
C HIS A 313 -20.40 -4.25 6.35
N GLY A 314 -19.89 -5.48 6.18
CA GLY A 314 -19.64 -6.07 4.86
C GLY A 314 -20.89 -6.23 4.00
N ARG A 315 -22.05 -6.48 4.62
CA ARG A 315 -23.35 -6.51 3.95
C ARG A 315 -23.82 -5.11 3.53
N ILE A 316 -23.69 -4.13 4.42
CA ILE A 316 -24.29 -2.79 4.27
C ILE A 316 -23.49 -1.91 3.30
N VAL A 317 -22.18 -1.76 3.53
CA VAL A 317 -21.36 -0.76 2.82
C VAL A 317 -20.72 -1.30 1.55
N ASP A 318 -20.27 -0.43 0.66
CA ASP A 318 -19.64 -0.81 -0.61
C ASP A 318 -18.28 -1.49 -0.40
N PHE A 319 -17.51 -1.01 0.59
CA PHE A 319 -16.28 -1.66 1.02
C PHE A 319 -15.90 -1.30 2.47
N VAL A 320 -15.07 -2.14 3.08
CA VAL A 320 -14.59 -2.00 4.45
C VAL A 320 -13.07 -1.88 4.43
N ILE A 321 -12.54 -0.85 5.10
CA ILE A 321 -11.12 -0.64 5.34
C ILE A 321 -10.78 -1.27 6.68
N LEU A 322 -9.95 -2.31 6.67
CA LEU A 322 -9.46 -2.93 7.90
C LEU A 322 -8.23 -2.14 8.38
N MET A 323 -8.26 -1.59 9.59
CA MET A 323 -7.13 -0.85 10.17
C MET A 323 -6.03 -1.80 10.67
N THR A 324 -5.46 -2.56 9.74
CA THR A 324 -4.44 -3.61 9.97
C THR A 324 -3.05 -3.04 10.20
N TYR A 325 -2.95 -2.13 11.16
CA TYR A 325 -1.72 -1.51 11.65
C TYR A 325 -1.83 -1.19 13.15
N GLU A 326 -0.82 -0.56 13.73
CA GLU A 326 -0.79 -0.11 15.14
C GLU A 326 -0.59 -1.20 16.21
N TRP A 327 -0.12 -2.41 15.84
CA TRP A 327 0.36 -3.38 16.85
C TRP A 327 1.55 -2.83 17.63
N GLY A 328 2.52 -2.23 16.93
CA GLY A 328 3.58 -1.44 17.53
C GLY A 328 3.15 -0.01 17.76
N TYR A 329 2.13 0.21 18.59
CA TYR A 329 1.53 1.52 18.92
C TYR A 329 2.53 2.50 19.55
N ARG A 330 2.41 3.81 19.27
CA ARG A 330 3.38 4.85 19.72
C ARG A 330 3.52 4.98 21.24
N LEU A 331 2.48 4.60 22.01
CA LEU A 331 2.53 4.56 23.48
C LEU A 331 2.80 3.15 24.03
N GLY A 332 2.85 2.15 23.15
CA GLY A 332 3.20 0.77 23.49
C GLY A 332 4.70 0.50 23.37
N PRO A 333 5.13 -0.72 23.74
CA PRO A 333 6.53 -1.12 23.60
C PRO A 333 6.95 -1.24 22.12
N PRO A 334 8.25 -1.14 21.80
CA PRO A 334 8.77 -1.31 20.45
C PRO A 334 8.41 -2.68 19.87
N ARG A 335 7.83 -2.70 18.67
CA ARG A 335 7.58 -3.87 17.82
C ARG A 335 7.13 -3.43 16.43
N ALA A 336 7.03 -4.37 15.49
CA ALA A 336 6.48 -4.14 14.16
C ALA A 336 5.11 -3.44 14.22
N ILE A 337 4.92 -2.42 13.37
CA ILE A 337 3.71 -1.59 13.35
C ILE A 337 2.54 -2.34 12.71
N SER A 338 2.79 -3.02 11.59
CA SER A 338 1.79 -3.81 10.83
C SER A 338 2.34 -5.19 10.47
N PRO A 339 2.52 -6.08 11.46
CA PRO A 339 3.13 -7.40 11.28
C PRO A 339 2.23 -8.34 10.45
N VAL A 340 2.75 -8.86 9.33
CA VAL A 340 2.03 -9.65 8.33
C VAL A 340 1.37 -10.90 8.90
N ASN A 341 1.98 -11.55 9.91
CA ASN A 341 1.37 -12.69 10.59
C ASN A 341 0.10 -12.31 11.38
N GLU A 342 0.03 -11.11 11.95
CA GLU A 342 -1.19 -10.64 12.61
C GLU A 342 -2.24 -10.17 11.60
N ILE A 343 -1.81 -9.47 10.54
CA ILE A 343 -2.68 -9.10 9.42
C ILE A 343 -3.35 -10.35 8.84
N ARG A 344 -2.60 -11.44 8.66
CA ARG A 344 -3.12 -12.71 8.17
C ARG A 344 -4.25 -13.23 9.05
N ARG A 345 -4.09 -13.21 10.38
CA ARG A 345 -5.14 -13.64 11.33
C ARG A 345 -6.41 -12.80 11.20
N VAL A 346 -6.26 -11.50 10.96
CA VAL A 346 -7.40 -10.60 10.69
C VAL A 346 -8.08 -10.95 9.37
N LEU A 347 -7.30 -11.16 8.31
CA LEU A 347 -7.84 -11.52 7.00
C LEU A 347 -8.49 -12.91 6.99
N ASP A 348 -7.93 -13.88 7.71
CA ASP A 348 -8.50 -15.22 7.89
C ASP A 348 -9.91 -15.16 8.46
N TYR A 349 -10.15 -14.28 9.43
CA TYR A 349 -11.49 -14.02 9.93
C TYR A 349 -12.32 -13.18 8.95
N ALA A 350 -11.80 -12.03 8.49
CA ALA A 350 -12.56 -11.07 7.71
C ALA A 350 -13.20 -11.68 6.46
N VAL A 351 -12.48 -12.55 5.74
CA VAL A 351 -13.00 -13.19 4.51
C VAL A 351 -14.10 -14.23 4.77
N THR A 352 -14.36 -14.61 6.02
CA THR A 352 -15.48 -15.49 6.39
C THR A 352 -16.81 -14.74 6.51
N VAL A 353 -16.75 -13.42 6.73
CA VAL A 353 -17.92 -12.58 7.05
C VAL A 353 -18.07 -11.36 6.12
N ILE A 354 -17.02 -10.98 5.38
CA ILE A 354 -17.02 -9.90 4.40
C ILE A 354 -16.60 -10.46 3.03
N PRO A 355 -17.32 -10.15 1.93
CA PRO A 355 -16.89 -10.51 0.58
C PRO A 355 -15.47 -9.98 0.29
N ARG A 356 -14.59 -10.84 -0.23
CA ARG A 356 -13.17 -10.52 -0.47
C ARG A 356 -12.95 -9.23 -1.27
N ASN A 357 -13.77 -9.00 -2.30
CA ASN A 357 -13.72 -7.83 -3.16
C ASN A 357 -14.19 -6.53 -2.48
N LYS A 358 -14.76 -6.60 -1.26
CA LYS A 358 -15.12 -5.45 -0.42
C LYS A 358 -14.07 -5.15 0.66
N ILE A 359 -13.04 -5.98 0.82
CA ILE A 359 -12.03 -5.78 1.87
C ILE A 359 -10.87 -4.95 1.33
N TYR A 360 -10.53 -3.88 2.06
CA TYR A 360 -9.37 -3.04 1.80
C TYR A 360 -8.36 -3.25 2.92
N LEU A 361 -7.15 -3.64 2.55
CA LEU A 361 -6.04 -3.81 3.49
C LEU A 361 -5.54 -2.44 3.95
N GLY A 362 -5.70 -2.11 5.23
CA GLY A 362 -5.08 -0.94 5.81
C GLY A 362 -3.56 -1.12 5.86
N PHE A 363 -2.84 -0.18 5.27
CA PHE A 363 -1.39 -0.21 5.16
C PHE A 363 -0.81 1.12 5.63
N GLN A 364 -0.18 1.12 6.79
CA GLN A 364 0.57 2.28 7.25
C GLN A 364 1.82 2.51 6.38
N ILE A 365 2.27 3.76 6.26
CA ILE A 365 3.52 4.12 5.54
C ILE A 365 4.45 5.01 6.36
N TYR A 366 4.56 4.77 7.67
CA TYR A 366 5.48 5.46 8.58
C TYR A 366 6.34 4.51 9.41
N ALA A 367 7.43 5.06 9.94
CA ALA A 367 8.35 4.46 10.87
C ALA A 367 8.09 4.94 12.30
N ARG A 368 8.61 4.20 13.26
CA ARG A 368 8.64 4.59 14.67
C ARG A 368 9.98 4.34 15.32
N ASP A 369 10.40 5.31 16.14
CA ASP A 369 11.64 5.28 16.91
C ASP A 369 11.33 5.44 18.40
N TRP A 370 11.64 4.39 19.17
CA TRP A 370 11.48 4.35 20.61
C TRP A 370 12.83 4.52 21.30
N THR A 371 12.91 5.47 22.23
CA THR A 371 14.01 5.53 23.19
C THR A 371 13.92 4.39 24.20
N LEU A 372 15.03 3.68 24.40
CA LEU A 372 15.18 2.54 25.31
C LEU A 372 15.85 2.95 26.64
N PRO A 373 15.51 2.29 27.78
CA PRO A 373 14.43 1.31 27.90
C PRO A 373 13.06 1.94 27.70
N PHE A 374 12.08 1.14 27.26
CA PHE A 374 10.70 1.59 27.13
C PHE A 374 10.15 2.08 28.47
N VAL A 375 9.42 3.19 28.44
CA VAL A 375 8.73 3.76 29.59
C VAL A 375 7.28 4.01 29.20
N GLN A 376 6.34 3.41 29.92
CA GLN A 376 4.90 3.58 29.68
C GLN A 376 4.53 5.07 29.63
N GLY A 377 3.78 5.48 28.62
CA GLY A 377 3.35 6.87 28.43
C GLY A 377 4.36 7.74 27.65
N ARG A 378 5.61 7.29 27.46
CA ARG A 378 6.55 7.95 26.54
C ARG A 378 6.18 7.61 25.10
N GLN A 379 5.95 8.62 24.29
CA GLN A 379 5.62 8.45 22.88
C GLN A 379 6.87 8.17 22.04
N ALA A 380 6.77 7.19 21.15
CA ALA A 380 7.71 7.00 20.05
C ALA A 380 7.58 8.14 19.03
N ARG A 381 8.71 8.56 18.45
CA ARG A 381 8.72 9.49 17.32
C ARG A 381 8.18 8.77 16.09
N THR A 382 7.26 9.41 15.35
CA THR A 382 6.73 8.91 14.07
C THR A 382 7.31 9.73 12.91
N PHE A 383 7.77 9.08 11.85
CA PHE A 383 8.49 9.70 10.73
C PHE A 383 8.47 8.78 9.50
N SER A 384 9.10 9.16 8.37
CA SER A 384 8.97 8.36 7.14
C SER A 384 9.88 7.12 7.12
N PRO A 385 9.53 6.07 6.34
CA PRO A 385 10.40 4.93 6.06
C PRO A 385 11.72 5.35 5.42
N GLN A 386 11.71 6.35 4.53
CA GLN A 386 12.93 6.86 3.92
C GLN A 386 13.88 7.47 4.96
N GLU A 387 13.36 8.25 5.91
CA GLU A 387 14.18 8.78 7.00
C GLU A 387 14.71 7.65 7.91
N ALA A 388 13.97 6.56 8.12
CA ALA A 388 14.46 5.40 8.87
C ALA A 388 15.66 4.73 8.19
N MET A 389 15.63 4.60 6.86
CA MET A 389 16.78 4.11 6.09
C MET A 389 17.98 5.05 6.22
N ASN A 390 17.76 6.37 6.09
CA ASN A 390 18.84 7.36 6.22
C ASN A 390 19.43 7.39 7.64
N LEU A 391 18.61 7.12 8.67
CA LEU A 391 19.05 7.01 10.06
C LEU A 391 19.96 5.80 10.28
N ALA A 392 19.61 4.63 9.73
CA ALA A 392 20.47 3.45 9.77
C ALA A 392 21.82 3.70 9.08
N VAL A 393 21.80 4.36 7.91
CA VAL A 393 23.00 4.80 7.19
C VAL A 393 23.82 5.76 8.03
N ARG A 394 23.21 6.79 8.62
CA ARG A 394 23.89 7.79 9.46
C ARG A 394 24.66 7.13 10.61
N TYR A 395 24.00 6.24 11.34
CA TYR A 395 24.58 5.54 12.50
C TYR A 395 25.39 4.28 12.13
N ASN A 396 25.50 3.92 10.85
CA ASN A 396 26.22 2.75 10.37
C ASN A 396 25.78 1.43 10.99
N VAL A 397 24.48 1.26 11.22
CA VAL A 397 23.93 0.05 11.83
C VAL A 397 23.24 -0.81 10.78
N PRO A 398 23.35 -2.15 10.85
CA PRO A 398 22.65 -3.03 9.93
C PRO A 398 21.14 -2.95 10.15
N ILE A 399 20.38 -3.06 9.06
CA ILE A 399 18.93 -3.20 9.09
C ILE A 399 18.62 -4.70 9.20
N LEU A 400 18.02 -5.08 10.31
CA LEU A 400 17.55 -6.45 10.54
C LEU A 400 16.14 -6.62 9.98
N TYR A 401 15.72 -7.87 9.79
CA TYR A 401 14.40 -8.19 9.27
C TYR A 401 13.76 -9.29 10.10
N ASP A 402 12.59 -9.01 10.68
CA ASP A 402 11.77 -10.01 11.33
C ASP A 402 10.97 -10.77 10.27
N VAL A 403 11.29 -12.04 10.07
CA VAL A 403 10.69 -12.88 9.03
C VAL A 403 9.23 -13.25 9.36
N ALA A 404 8.86 -13.35 10.63
CA ALA A 404 7.48 -13.68 11.00
C ALA A 404 6.57 -12.46 10.83
N ALA A 405 7.02 -11.28 11.29
CA ALA A 405 6.32 -10.03 11.10
C ALA A 405 6.40 -9.50 9.65
N GLN A 406 7.40 -9.97 8.88
CA GLN A 406 7.79 -9.36 7.60
C GLN A 406 7.98 -7.86 7.76
N SER A 407 8.86 -7.44 8.67
CA SER A 407 9.10 -6.02 8.96
C SER A 407 10.57 -5.75 9.28
N PRO A 408 11.17 -4.68 8.72
CA PRO A 408 12.52 -4.29 9.04
C PRO A 408 12.60 -3.54 10.39
N PHE A 409 13.73 -3.67 11.06
CA PHE A 409 14.04 -2.93 12.28
C PHE A 409 15.54 -2.77 12.48
N PHE A 410 15.95 -1.81 13.31
CA PHE A 410 17.32 -1.70 13.76
C PHE A 410 17.39 -1.03 15.13
N ARG A 411 18.58 -1.08 15.74
CA ARG A 411 18.89 -0.40 16.99
C ARG A 411 20.11 0.47 16.80
N TYR A 412 20.12 1.64 17.42
CA TYR A 412 21.28 2.52 17.44
C TYR A 412 21.42 3.23 18.78
N THR A 413 22.57 3.86 19.01
CA THR A 413 22.82 4.72 20.16
C THR A 413 23.07 6.13 19.63
N ASN A 414 22.28 7.10 20.11
CA ASN A 414 22.42 8.49 19.69
C ASN A 414 23.68 9.15 20.29
N ALA A 415 23.97 10.40 19.90
CA ALA A 415 25.17 11.10 20.35
C ALA A 415 25.19 11.36 21.88
N GLN A 416 24.03 11.32 22.53
CA GLN A 416 23.85 11.46 23.97
C GLN A 416 23.97 10.13 24.73
N GLY A 417 24.30 9.03 24.04
CA GLY A 417 24.41 7.70 24.64
C GLY A 417 23.07 7.02 24.91
N GLN A 418 21.94 7.58 24.45
CA GLN A 418 20.63 6.96 24.60
C GLN A 418 20.45 5.88 23.52
N ARG A 419 19.90 4.73 23.92
CA ARG A 419 19.62 3.62 23.01
C ARG A 419 18.25 3.80 22.37
N HIS A 420 18.13 3.35 21.13
CA HIS A 420 16.91 3.46 20.33
C HIS A 420 16.60 2.14 19.63
N GLU A 421 15.32 1.89 19.37
CA GLU A 421 14.83 0.81 18.50
C GLU A 421 13.84 1.38 17.49
N VAL A 422 14.10 1.12 16.22
CA VAL A 422 13.33 1.64 15.09
C VAL A 422 12.65 0.48 14.38
N TRP A 423 11.33 0.56 14.20
CA TRP A 423 10.55 -0.32 13.33
C TRP A 423 9.92 0.50 12.22
N PHE A 424 9.99 0.00 10.99
CA PHE A 424 9.53 0.74 9.82
C PHE A 424 9.07 -0.23 8.72
N GLU A 425 8.81 0.27 7.52
CA GLU A 425 8.47 -0.51 6.34
C GLU A 425 9.55 -0.35 5.28
N ASP A 426 9.77 -1.38 4.48
CA ASP A 426 10.65 -1.30 3.32
C ASP A 426 10.12 -2.14 2.16
N ALA A 427 10.85 -2.15 1.04
CA ALA A 427 10.44 -2.85 -0.17
C ALA A 427 9.99 -4.29 0.09
N ARG A 428 10.65 -5.00 1.01
CA ARG A 428 10.32 -6.39 1.38
C ARG A 428 8.96 -6.46 2.08
N SER A 429 8.75 -5.63 3.11
CA SER A 429 7.49 -5.66 3.88
C SER A 429 6.30 -5.13 3.08
N ALA A 430 6.50 -4.17 2.17
CA ALA A 430 5.48 -3.75 1.20
C ALA A 430 5.10 -4.89 0.25
N GLN A 431 6.10 -5.57 -0.35
CA GLN A 431 5.84 -6.70 -1.23
C GLN A 431 5.12 -7.84 -0.51
N ALA A 432 5.46 -8.12 0.75
CA ALA A 432 4.76 -9.13 1.55
C ALA A 432 3.27 -8.79 1.74
N LYS A 433 2.93 -7.52 1.96
CA LYS A 433 1.54 -7.06 2.06
C LYS A 433 0.81 -7.07 0.71
N PHE A 434 1.50 -6.75 -0.39
CA PHE A 434 0.95 -6.90 -1.74
C PHE A 434 0.67 -8.36 -2.09
N ASN A 435 1.55 -9.27 -1.66
CA ASN A 435 1.35 -10.70 -1.80
C ASN A 435 0.11 -11.16 -1.00
N LEU A 436 -0.07 -10.68 0.24
CA LEU A 436 -1.30 -10.94 1.00
C LEU A 436 -2.55 -10.43 0.28
N ALA A 437 -2.53 -9.21 -0.25
CA ALA A 437 -3.67 -8.66 -0.98
C ALA A 437 -4.05 -9.53 -2.18
N LYS A 438 -3.05 -10.06 -2.91
CA LYS A 438 -3.25 -11.01 -4.03
C LYS A 438 -3.75 -12.37 -3.55
N GLU A 439 -3.14 -12.93 -2.52
CA GLU A 439 -3.48 -14.24 -1.94
C GLU A 439 -4.95 -14.29 -1.50
N TYR A 440 -5.41 -13.25 -0.79
CA TYR A 440 -6.78 -13.18 -0.32
C TYR A 440 -7.76 -12.64 -1.37
N ARG A 441 -7.27 -12.18 -2.53
CA ARG A 441 -8.03 -11.54 -3.61
C ARG A 441 -8.83 -10.34 -3.11
N LEU A 442 -8.15 -9.45 -2.38
CA LEU A 442 -8.76 -8.28 -1.77
C LEU A 442 -9.21 -7.26 -2.82
N GLY A 443 -10.22 -6.45 -2.48
CA GLY A 443 -10.74 -5.39 -3.34
C GLY A 443 -9.80 -4.18 -3.42
N GLY A 444 -9.07 -3.91 -2.34
CA GLY A 444 -8.21 -2.73 -2.28
C GLY A 444 -7.11 -2.72 -1.23
N ILE A 445 -6.34 -1.64 -1.26
CA ILE A 445 -5.36 -1.24 -0.24
C ILE A 445 -5.71 0.19 0.18
N SER A 446 -5.59 0.50 1.47
CA SER A 446 -5.88 1.83 2.02
C SER A 446 -4.68 2.33 2.84
N TYR A 447 -4.05 3.40 2.38
CA TYR A 447 -2.83 3.93 2.99
C TYR A 447 -3.10 4.90 4.13
N TRP A 448 -2.43 4.68 5.27
CA TRP A 448 -2.37 5.60 6.42
C TRP A 448 -0.92 6.09 6.65
N SER A 449 -0.56 7.30 6.30
CA SER A 449 -1.30 8.24 5.45
C SER A 449 -0.31 8.87 4.46
N LEU A 450 -0.84 9.52 3.43
CA LEU A 450 -0.01 10.24 2.47
C LEU A 450 0.83 11.33 3.16
N GLY A 451 1.96 11.68 2.54
CA GLY A 451 2.92 12.68 3.04
C GLY A 451 4.16 12.10 3.72
N TYR A 452 4.22 10.79 3.95
CA TYR A 452 5.45 10.12 4.35
C TYR A 452 6.23 9.62 3.12
N ASP A 453 7.50 10.03 3.02
CA ASP A 453 8.37 9.62 1.92
C ASP A 453 8.68 8.11 1.98
N TYR A 454 8.22 7.39 0.96
CA TYR A 454 8.39 5.95 0.83
C TYR A 454 8.35 5.53 -0.66
N PRO A 455 9.37 5.90 -1.45
CA PRO A 455 9.33 5.76 -2.91
C PRO A 455 9.19 4.30 -3.35
N GLN A 456 9.82 3.36 -2.63
CA GLN A 456 9.79 1.93 -2.92
C GLN A 456 8.35 1.37 -2.90
N ASN A 457 7.49 1.86 -2.01
CA ASN A 457 6.10 1.42 -1.95
C ASN A 457 5.36 1.76 -3.24
N TRP A 458 5.50 2.99 -3.75
CA TRP A 458 4.75 3.47 -4.91
C TRP A 458 5.19 2.77 -6.20
N VAL A 459 6.50 2.59 -6.40
CA VAL A 459 7.01 1.85 -7.56
C VAL A 459 6.61 0.37 -7.51
N LEU A 460 6.60 -0.25 -6.32
CA LEU A 460 6.17 -1.64 -6.17
C LEU A 460 4.65 -1.79 -6.30
N LEU A 461 3.85 -0.84 -5.81
CA LEU A 461 2.40 -0.83 -6.01
C LEU A 461 2.07 -0.81 -7.50
N ASN A 462 2.76 0.07 -8.24
CA ASN A 462 2.65 0.22 -9.69
C ASN A 462 3.12 -1.03 -10.47
N ASP A 463 4.14 -1.72 -9.96
CA ASP A 463 4.65 -2.98 -10.51
C ASP A 463 3.70 -4.16 -10.25
N ASN A 464 3.06 -4.17 -9.08
CA ASN A 464 2.27 -5.31 -8.64
C ASN A 464 0.83 -5.31 -9.15
N PHE A 465 0.27 -4.14 -9.47
CA PHE A 465 -1.15 -3.98 -9.74
C PHE A 465 -1.45 -3.00 -10.89
N ILE A 466 -2.64 -3.14 -11.45
CA ILE A 466 -3.26 -2.10 -12.28
C ILE A 466 -4.25 -1.34 -11.39
N ILE A 467 -4.03 -0.04 -11.20
CA ILE A 467 -4.87 0.77 -10.33
C ILE A 467 -6.17 1.12 -11.05
N ARG A 468 -7.31 0.85 -10.39
CA ARG A 468 -8.62 1.22 -10.91
C ARG A 468 -8.80 2.74 -10.85
N LYS A 469 -9.23 3.34 -11.95
CA LYS A 469 -9.70 4.73 -12.03
C LYS A 469 -11.20 4.71 -12.28
N LEU A 470 -11.93 5.55 -11.54
CA LEU A 470 -13.40 5.62 -11.61
C LEU A 470 -13.90 6.93 -12.23
N LEU A 471 -12.99 7.90 -12.37
CA LEU A 471 -13.19 9.13 -13.10
C LEU A 471 -12.51 8.95 -14.46
N GLY A 472 -13.30 8.95 -15.54
CA GLY A 472 -12.80 8.68 -16.89
C GLY A 472 -13.85 8.05 -17.78
#